data_AF-A0A1B6IZ95-F1
#
_entry.id   AF-A0A1B6IZ95-F1
#
_cell.length_a   1.000
_cell.length_b   1.000
_cell.length_c   1.000
_cell.angle_alpha   90.00
_cell.angle_beta   90.00
_cell.angle_gamma   90.00
#
_symmetry.space_group_name_H-M   'P 1'
#
loop_
_entity.id
_entity.type
_entity.pdbx_description
1 polymer ?
#
loop_
_entity_poly.entity_id
_entity_poly.type
_entity_poly.pdbx_seq_one_letter_code
_entity_poly.pdbx_strand_id
1 'polypeptide(L)'
;LMISNLEKFNRSLNSKSALFSIESVLASPDVVTRPTAYQVYNMIVYCSRDFLDRFKKIPRWMDGTCVRCPSVRTPAGEHLYSFFDDLVRVQKVNELVTQTLDTAHAIGSEIKKYLIRWRKYRHIWVSDKASK
;
A
#
# COMPACT_ATOMS: atom_id res chain seq x y z
N LEU A 1 13.45 -5.67 -14.22
CA LEU A 1 13.19 -4.30 -13.73
C LEU A 1 11.96 -4.23 -12.81
N MET A 2 10.76 -4.60 -13.28
CA MET A 2 9.53 -4.54 -12.45
C MET A 2 9.62 -5.36 -11.15
N ILE A 3 9.96 -6.65 -11.23
CA ILE A 3 10.13 -7.52 -10.04
C ILE A 3 11.14 -6.92 -9.06
N SER A 4 12.26 -6.44 -9.58
CA SER A 4 13.29 -5.77 -8.77
C SER A 4 12.75 -4.53 -8.04
N ASN A 5 11.84 -3.77 -8.64
CA ASN A 5 11.21 -2.62 -7.99
C ASN A 5 10.28 -3.06 -6.85
N LEU A 6 9.45 -4.09 -7.05
CA LEU A 6 8.60 -4.65 -5.99
C LEU A 6 9.44 -5.22 -4.84
N GLU A 7 10.51 -5.93 -5.14
CA GLU A 7 11.46 -6.42 -4.14
C GLU A 7 12.14 -5.29 -3.38
N LYS A 8 12.60 -4.24 -4.08
CA LYS A 8 13.18 -3.05 -3.44
C LYS A 8 12.16 -2.39 -2.53
N PHE A 9 10.90 -2.27 -2.96
CA PHE A 9 9.85 -1.68 -2.14
C PHE A 9 9.60 -2.50 -0.86
N ASN A 10 9.44 -3.82 -0.98
CA ASN A 10 9.30 -4.70 0.18
C ASN A 10 10.53 -4.63 1.12
N ARG A 11 11.75 -4.59 0.57
CA ARG A 11 12.97 -4.41 1.37
C ARG A 11 12.98 -3.08 2.11
N SER A 12 12.61 -1.99 1.44
CA SER A 12 12.54 -0.66 2.06
C SER A 12 11.54 -0.63 3.21
N LEU A 13 10.34 -1.18 3.02
CA LEU A 13 9.29 -1.23 4.06
C LEU A 13 9.72 -2.04 5.30
N ASN A 14 10.55 -3.07 5.12
CA ASN A 14 11.08 -3.88 6.20
C ASN A 14 12.46 -3.41 6.71
N SER A 15 13.00 -2.32 6.15
CA SER A 15 14.30 -1.81 6.54
C SER A 15 14.24 -1.02 7.85
N LYS A 16 15.40 -0.82 8.47
CA LYS A 16 15.54 0.08 9.63
C LYS A 16 15.61 1.57 9.23
N SER A 17 15.64 1.87 7.94
CA SER A 17 15.68 3.24 7.44
C SER A 17 14.29 3.85 7.52
N ALA A 18 14.19 5.04 8.12
CA ALA A 18 12.94 5.78 8.13
C ALA A 18 12.56 6.17 6.68
N LEU A 19 11.35 5.78 6.25
CA LEU A 19 10.81 6.12 4.93
C LEU A 19 9.88 7.33 4.99
N PHE A 20 9.13 7.46 6.08
CA PHE A 20 8.18 8.53 6.33
C PHE A 20 7.98 8.70 7.85
N SER A 21 7.41 9.83 8.24
CA SER A 21 7.05 10.13 9.63
C SER A 21 5.54 10.09 9.82
N ILE A 22 5.09 9.74 11.02
CA ILE A 22 3.69 9.77 11.43
C ILE A 22 3.61 10.62 12.70
N GLU A 23 2.77 11.64 12.69
CA GLU A 23 2.58 12.50 13.84
C GLU A 23 1.58 11.87 14.82
N SER A 24 1.88 11.93 16.11
CA SER A 24 0.92 11.61 17.17
C SER A 24 0.41 12.93 17.75
N VAL A 25 -0.89 13.14 17.68
CA VAL A 25 -1.55 14.38 18.11
C VAL A 25 -2.55 14.08 19.21
N LEU A 26 -2.62 14.99 20.19
CA LEU A 26 -3.60 14.91 21.25
C LEU A 26 -4.93 15.52 20.76
N ALA A 27 -5.89 14.66 20.45
CA ALA A 27 -7.27 15.03 20.16
C ALA A 27 -8.12 14.71 21.41
N SER A 28 -8.03 15.57 22.42
CA SER A 28 -8.58 15.33 23.76
C SER A 28 -10.01 14.75 23.71
N PRO A 29 -10.27 13.60 24.37
CA PRO A 29 -9.42 12.97 25.40
C PRO A 29 -8.45 11.90 24.87
N ASP A 30 -8.33 11.72 23.55
CA ASP A 30 -7.58 10.62 22.93
C ASP A 30 -6.29 11.08 22.24
N VAL A 31 -5.32 10.17 22.16
CA VAL A 31 -4.14 10.34 21.30
C VAL A 31 -4.40 9.61 19.99
N VAL A 32 -4.26 10.32 18.89
CA VAL A 32 -4.50 9.79 17.54
C VAL A 32 -3.28 10.01 16.65
N THR A 33 -3.11 9.19 15.62
CA THR A 33 -2.06 9.39 14.62
C THR A 33 -2.58 10.09 13.38
N ARG A 34 -1.74 10.95 12.80
CA ARG A 34 -1.95 11.58 11.50
C ARG A 34 -0.73 11.30 10.61
N PRO A 35 -0.89 10.55 9.50
CA PRO A 35 -2.08 9.79 9.11
C PRO A 35 -2.44 8.65 10.09
N THR A 36 -3.70 8.23 10.10
CA THR A 36 -4.17 7.08 10.90
C THR A 36 -3.54 5.77 10.42
N ALA A 37 -3.53 4.72 11.27
CA ALA A 37 -3.04 3.40 10.88
C ALA A 37 -3.70 2.84 9.61
N TYR A 38 -5.00 3.11 9.43
CA TYR A 38 -5.74 2.70 8.23
C TYR A 38 -5.33 3.51 6.98
N GLN A 39 -5.09 4.81 7.15
CA GLN A 39 -4.57 5.64 6.05
C GLN A 39 -3.15 5.22 5.65
N VAL A 40 -2.27 4.91 6.61
CA VAL A 40 -0.93 4.37 6.30
C VAL A 40 -1.01 3.05 5.54
N TYR A 41 -1.86 2.13 5.99
CA TYR A 41 -2.13 0.89 5.27
C TYR A 41 -2.54 1.17 3.82
N ASN A 42 -3.57 2.00 3.63
CA ASN A 42 -4.07 2.34 2.29
C ASN A 42 -3.02 3.03 1.41
N MET A 43 -2.17 3.88 1.98
CA MET A 43 -1.08 4.54 1.23
C MET A 43 -0.08 3.50 0.70
N ILE A 44 0.33 2.54 1.54
CA ILE A 44 1.27 1.49 1.13
C ILE A 44 0.65 0.61 0.03
N VAL A 45 -0.60 0.16 0.22
CA VAL A 45 -1.31 -0.65 -0.78
C VAL A 45 -1.50 0.13 -2.08
N TYR A 46 -1.82 1.41 -1.99
CA TYR A 46 -1.97 2.30 -3.15
C TYR A 46 -0.68 2.39 -3.96
N CYS A 47 0.50 2.51 -3.32
CA CYS A 47 1.78 2.55 -4.01
C CYS A 47 2.01 1.31 -4.89
N SER A 48 1.75 0.11 -4.36
CA SER A 48 1.89 -1.13 -5.14
C SER A 48 0.86 -1.23 -6.26
N ARG A 49 -0.39 -0.82 -6.01
CA ARG A 49 -1.46 -0.82 -7.03
C ARG A 49 -1.16 0.17 -8.16
N ASP A 50 -0.85 1.42 -7.83
CA ASP A 50 -0.52 2.46 -8.83
C ASP A 50 0.68 2.05 -9.68
N PHE A 51 1.70 1.45 -9.06
CA PHE A 51 2.85 0.91 -9.79
C PHE A 51 2.44 -0.15 -10.82
N LEU A 52 1.56 -1.08 -10.45
CA LEU A 52 1.08 -2.12 -11.37
C LEU A 52 0.13 -1.58 -12.44
N ASP A 53 -0.76 -0.65 -12.09
CA ASP A 53 -1.73 -0.05 -13.00
C ASP A 53 -1.06 0.70 -14.17
N ARG A 54 0.14 1.24 -13.96
CA ARG A 54 0.93 1.88 -15.03
C ARG A 54 1.24 0.94 -16.19
N PHE A 55 1.33 -0.37 -15.95
CA PHE A 55 1.58 -1.36 -17.01
C PHE A 55 0.37 -1.65 -17.88
N LYS A 56 -0.84 -1.21 -17.50
CA LYS A 56 -2.04 -1.26 -18.36
C LYS A 56 -1.91 -0.35 -19.59
N LYS A 57 -1.07 0.69 -19.50
CA LYS A 57 -0.81 1.63 -20.60
C LYS A 57 0.12 1.05 -21.67
N ILE A 58 0.80 -0.06 -21.37
CA ILE A 58 1.69 -0.73 -22.31
C ILE A 58 0.83 -1.73 -23.08
N PRO A 59 0.58 -1.50 -24.39
CA PRO A 59 -0.27 -2.38 -25.18
C PRO A 59 0.38 -3.75 -25.34
N ARG A 60 -0.41 -4.75 -25.70
CA ARG A 60 0.12 -6.04 -26.17
C ARG A 60 0.37 -5.99 -27.68
N TRP A 61 1.45 -6.60 -28.13
CA TRP A 61 1.74 -6.78 -29.57
C TRP A 61 1.47 -8.22 -29.98
N MET A 62 1.00 -8.40 -31.21
CA MET A 62 0.81 -9.73 -31.78
C MET A 62 2.17 -10.40 -31.97
N ASP A 63 2.27 -11.66 -31.56
CA ASP A 63 3.53 -12.41 -31.55
C ASP A 63 4.21 -12.41 -32.92
N GLY A 64 5.52 -12.18 -32.92
CA GLY A 64 6.31 -12.05 -34.14
C GLY A 64 5.99 -10.82 -35.01
N THR A 65 5.16 -9.88 -34.54
CA THR A 65 4.80 -8.68 -35.29
C THR A 65 4.97 -7.40 -34.48
N CYS A 66 5.01 -6.25 -35.17
CA CYS A 66 4.92 -4.93 -34.53
C CYS A 66 3.49 -4.36 -34.53
N VAL A 67 2.48 -5.22 -34.68
CA VAL A 67 1.08 -4.80 -34.75
C VAL A 67 0.45 -4.91 -33.36
N ARG A 68 -0.25 -3.86 -32.92
CA ARG A 68 -0.97 -3.85 -31.64
C ARG A 68 -2.10 -4.88 -31.68
N CYS A 69 -2.27 -5.65 -30.60
CA CYS A 69 -3.39 -6.56 -30.46
C CYS A 69 -4.71 -5.77 -30.46
N PRO A 70 -5.69 -6.14 -31.30
CA PRO A 70 -7.02 -5.56 -31.22
C PRO A 70 -7.71 -6.00 -29.93
N SER A 71 -8.80 -5.32 -29.59
CA SER A 71 -9.70 -5.76 -28.53
C SER A 71 -10.31 -7.12 -28.87
N VAL A 72 -10.53 -7.93 -27.84
CA VAL A 72 -11.09 -9.28 -27.96
C VAL A 72 -12.41 -9.33 -27.20
N ARG A 73 -13.44 -9.95 -27.79
CA ARG A 73 -14.72 -10.16 -27.11
C ARG A 73 -14.59 -11.29 -26.10
N THR A 74 -14.88 -11.00 -24.84
CA THR A 74 -14.87 -11.96 -23.72
C THR A 74 -16.28 -12.06 -23.12
N PRO A 75 -16.57 -13.05 -22.24
CA PRO A 75 -17.83 -13.11 -21.51
C PRO A 75 -18.13 -11.85 -20.67
N ALA A 76 -17.08 -11.12 -20.25
CA ALA A 76 -17.18 -9.87 -19.51
C ALA A 76 -17.34 -8.63 -20.41
N GLY A 77 -17.39 -8.82 -21.74
CA GLY A 77 -17.44 -7.73 -22.72
C GLY A 77 -16.15 -7.61 -23.54
N GLU A 78 -15.98 -6.46 -24.18
CA GLU A 78 -14.80 -6.14 -24.97
C GLU A 78 -13.58 -5.88 -24.05
N HIS A 79 -12.51 -6.63 -24.23
CA HIS A 79 -11.28 -6.53 -23.43
C HIS A 79 -10.09 -6.18 -24.30
N LEU A 80 -9.33 -5.17 -23.88
CA LEU A 80 -8.05 -4.81 -24.51
C LEU A 80 -6.90 -5.32 -23.64
N TYR A 81 -6.17 -6.30 -24.16
CA TYR A 81 -5.02 -6.85 -23.43
C TYR A 81 -3.85 -5.87 -23.40
N SER A 82 -3.17 -5.86 -22.26
CA SER A 82 -2.02 -5.02 -21.95
C SER A 82 -0.92 -5.87 -21.32
N PHE A 83 0.27 -5.29 -21.15
CA PHE A 83 1.36 -5.94 -20.44
C PHE A 83 0.98 -6.31 -18.99
N PHE A 84 0.09 -5.53 -18.35
CA PHE A 84 -0.43 -5.83 -17.02
C PHE A 84 -1.07 -7.23 -16.94
N ASP A 85 -1.83 -7.64 -17.96
CA ASP A 85 -2.49 -8.95 -18.00
C ASP A 85 -1.48 -10.11 -17.96
N ASP A 86 -0.27 -9.89 -18.44
CA ASP A 86 0.81 -10.89 -18.40
C ASP A 86 1.53 -10.85 -17.07
N LEU A 87 1.72 -9.66 -16.50
CA LEU A 87 2.33 -9.50 -15.18
C LEU A 87 1.54 -10.21 -14.08
N VAL A 88 0.21 -10.08 -14.07
CA VAL A 88 -0.63 -10.70 -13.03
C VAL A 88 -0.63 -12.23 -13.08
N ARG A 89 -0.21 -12.83 -14.21
CA ARG A 89 -0.03 -14.29 -14.32
C ARG A 89 1.30 -14.78 -13.75
N VAL A 90 2.26 -13.88 -13.54
CA VAL A 90 3.57 -14.25 -12.98
C VAL A 90 3.42 -14.46 -11.47
N GLN A 91 3.55 -15.70 -11.01
CA GLN A 91 3.41 -16.07 -9.60
C GLN A 91 4.26 -15.18 -8.67
N LYS A 92 5.52 -14.93 -9.05
CA LYS A 92 6.43 -14.09 -8.25
C LYS A 92 5.92 -12.67 -8.01
N VAL A 93 5.18 -12.10 -8.96
CA VAL A 93 4.59 -10.76 -8.84
C VAL A 93 3.52 -10.79 -7.76
N ASN A 94 2.63 -11.79 -7.81
CA ASN A 94 1.57 -11.94 -6.82
C ASN A 94 2.14 -12.17 -5.41
N GLU A 95 3.17 -13.00 -5.27
CA GLU A 95 3.87 -13.21 -3.99
C GLU A 95 4.41 -11.90 -3.41
N LEU A 96 5.08 -11.08 -4.24
CA LEU A 96 5.64 -9.80 -3.79
C LEU A 96 4.55 -8.81 -3.39
N VAL A 97 3.43 -8.77 -4.12
CA VAL A 97 2.28 -7.92 -3.77
C VAL A 97 1.65 -8.36 -2.46
N THR A 98 1.44 -9.66 -2.26
CA THR A 98 0.92 -10.21 -0.99
C THR A 98 1.85 -9.87 0.17
N GLN A 99 3.17 -10.03 -0.01
CA GLN A 99 4.15 -9.60 1.01
C GLN A 99 4.03 -8.11 1.35
N THR A 100 3.75 -7.24 0.38
CA THR A 100 3.50 -5.82 0.66
C THR A 100 2.24 -5.66 1.52
N LEU A 101 1.14 -6.35 1.19
CA LEU A 101 -0.11 -6.29 1.96
C LEU A 101 0.10 -6.72 3.41
N ASP A 102 0.78 -7.84 3.62
CA ASP A 102 1.10 -8.37 4.95
C ASP A 102 1.98 -7.37 5.74
N THR A 103 2.99 -6.80 5.09
CA THR A 103 3.86 -5.78 5.69
C THR A 103 3.05 -4.53 6.06
N ALA A 104 2.13 -4.09 5.21
CA ALA A 104 1.26 -2.94 5.48
C ALA A 104 0.35 -3.20 6.70
N HIS A 105 -0.21 -4.41 6.82
CA HIS A 105 -0.99 -4.83 7.98
C HIS A 105 -0.16 -4.87 9.26
N ALA A 106 1.07 -5.38 9.19
CA ALA A 106 2.00 -5.40 10.33
C ALA A 106 2.32 -3.98 10.80
N ILE A 107 2.69 -3.07 9.89
CA ILE A 107 2.96 -1.66 10.19
C ILE A 107 1.73 -1.00 10.83
N GLY A 108 0.55 -1.18 10.25
CA GLY A 108 -0.71 -0.67 10.81
C GLY A 108 -0.99 -1.16 12.23
N SER A 109 -0.64 -2.41 12.52
CA SER A 109 -0.77 -3.00 13.86
C SER A 109 0.22 -2.41 14.85
N GLU A 110 1.47 -2.18 14.45
CA GLU A 110 2.48 -1.53 15.29
C GLU A 110 2.10 -0.07 15.62
N ILE A 111 1.53 0.67 14.66
CA ILE A 111 0.99 2.02 14.92
C ILE A 111 -0.11 1.98 15.99
N LYS A 112 -1.03 1.02 15.91
CA LYS A 112 -2.09 0.86 16.92
C LYS A 112 -1.52 0.49 18.28
N LYS A 113 -0.56 -0.43 18.34
CA LYS A 113 0.13 -0.81 19.59
C LYS A 113 0.84 0.40 20.21
N TYR A 114 1.49 1.22 19.40
CA TYR A 114 2.13 2.45 19.86
C TYR A 114 1.11 3.42 20.48
N LEU A 115 -0.04 3.64 19.85
CA LEU A 115 -1.11 4.49 20.40
C LEU A 115 -1.68 3.98 21.73
N ILE A 116 -1.84 2.66 21.90
CA ILE A 116 -2.33 2.08 23.16
C ILE A 116 -1.41 2.44 24.33
N ARG A 117 -0.09 2.56 24.11
CA ARG A 117 0.87 2.96 25.16
C ARG A 117 0.59 4.36 25.71
N TRP A 118 0.01 5.25 24.90
CA TRP A 118 -0.35 6.60 25.33
C TRP A 118 -1.63 6.62 26.16
N ARG A 119 -2.58 5.70 25.93
CA ARG A 119 -3.87 5.67 26.65
C ARG A 119 -3.74 5.59 28.17
N LYS A 120 -2.67 4.97 28.69
CA LYS A 120 -2.43 4.90 30.16
C LYS A 120 -2.18 6.28 30.79
N TYR A 121 -1.71 7.24 30.01
CA TYR A 121 -1.44 8.61 30.47
C TYR A 121 -2.66 9.54 30.33
N ARG A 122 -3.84 9.00 29.97
CA ARG A 122 -5.05 9.77 29.71
C ARG A 122 -5.46 10.72 30.84
N HIS A 123 -5.24 10.33 32.09
CA HIS A 123 -5.56 11.14 33.25
C HIS A 123 -4.83 12.51 33.24
N ILE A 124 -3.62 12.59 32.68
CA ILE A 124 -2.79 13.80 32.71
C ILE A 124 -3.47 14.97 31.98
N TRP A 125 -4.00 14.73 30.78
CA TRP A 125 -4.62 15.78 29.96
C TRP A 125 -6.14 15.88 30.09
N VAL A 126 -6.80 14.86 30.65
CA VAL A 126 -8.23 14.96 30.98
C VAL A 126 -8.44 15.85 32.21
N SER A 127 -7.55 15.76 33.20
CA SER A 127 -7.60 16.62 34.40
C SER A 127 -7.40 18.10 34.08
N ASP A 128 -6.54 18.43 33.11
CA ASP A 128 -6.28 19.82 32.70
C ASP A 128 -7.53 20.51 32.09
N LYS A 129 -8.49 19.72 31.59
CA LYS A 129 -9.76 20.22 31.03
C LYS A 129 -10.84 20.49 32.09
N ALA A 130 -10.73 19.87 33.27
CA ALA A 130 -11.69 20.04 34.37
C ALA A 130 -11.35 21.22 35.29
N SER A 131 -10.16 21.80 35.16
CA SER A 131 -9.69 22.96 35.93
C SER A 131 -9.74 24.29 35.16
N LYS A 132 -10.54 24.36 34.08
CA LYS A 132 -10.86 25.60 33.36
C LYS A 132 -12.36 25.84 33.31
#